data_AF-A0A9D1MSP2-F1
#
_entry.id   AF-A0A9D1MSP2-F1
#
_cell.length_a   1.000
_cell.length_b   1.000
_cell.length_c   1.000
_cell.angle_alpha   90.00
_cell.angle_beta   90.00
_cell.angle_gamma   90.00
#
_symmetry.space_group_name_H-M   'P 1'
#
loop_
_entity.id
_entity.type
_entity.pdbx_description
1 polymer ?
#
loop_
_entity_poly.entity_id
_entity_poly.type
_entity_poly.pdbx_seq_one_letter_code
_entity_poly.pdbx_strand_id
1 'polypeptide(L)'
;MNSDIDKLADVLGLSTYQRNVLKSNPDIYNLSRLIKRGSALYAPRNISSYKFINFLFGVFFGNHADLIGKNKMLVQNTRGIEFRARGFYSAPVGRQYRYYADDCGNIITRDDFIREISRE
;
A
#
# COMPACT_ATOMS: atom_id res chain seq x y z
N MET A 1 -9.45 6.00 19.18
CA MET A 1 -9.32 5.77 17.72
C MET A 1 -8.39 6.79 17.06
N ASN A 2 -8.73 8.09 17.00
CA ASN A 2 -7.81 9.09 16.41
C ASN A 2 -6.48 9.24 17.18
N SER A 3 -6.52 9.14 18.51
CA SER A 3 -5.34 9.08 19.38
C SER A 3 -4.43 7.89 19.09
N ASP A 4 -5.00 6.76 18.69
CA ASP A 4 -4.27 5.51 18.44
C ASP A 4 -3.63 5.53 17.06
N ILE A 5 -4.32 6.14 16.08
CA ILE A 5 -3.77 6.45 14.76
C ILE A 5 -2.60 7.44 14.88
N ASP A 6 -2.69 8.43 15.78
CA ASP A 6 -1.59 9.37 16.01
C ASP A 6 -0.34 8.66 16.56
N LYS A 7 -0.51 7.84 17.60
CA LYS A 7 0.59 7.02 18.14
C LYS A 7 1.19 6.09 17.08
N LEU A 8 0.34 5.40 16.32
CA LEU A 8 0.77 4.53 15.23
C LEU A 8 1.51 5.31 14.14
N ALA A 9 1.02 6.52 13.82
CA ALA A 9 1.65 7.39 12.85
C ALA A 9 3.03 7.86 13.30
N ASP A 10 3.20 8.16 14.58
CA ASP A 10 4.49 8.55 15.13
C ASP A 10 5.48 7.37 15.14
N VAL A 11 5.04 6.18 15.59
CA VAL A 11 5.86 4.96 15.62
C VAL A 11 6.33 4.56 14.22
N LEU A 12 5.45 4.66 13.23
CA LEU A 12 5.78 4.33 11.84
C LEU A 12 6.45 5.49 11.09
N GLY A 13 6.54 6.70 11.67
CA GLY A 13 7.06 7.89 11.00
C GLY A 13 6.25 8.28 9.75
N LEU A 14 4.92 8.21 9.83
CA LEU A 14 4.02 8.54 8.73
C LEU A 14 4.04 10.03 8.42
N SER A 15 3.88 10.36 7.13
CA SER A 15 3.67 11.75 6.73
C SER A 15 2.32 12.30 7.21
N THR A 16 2.20 13.63 7.24
CA THR A 16 0.91 14.30 7.52
C THR A 16 -0.19 13.81 6.59
N TYR A 17 0.13 13.59 5.31
CA TYR A 17 -0.84 13.06 4.34
C TYR A 17 -1.30 11.64 4.71
N GLN A 18 -0.37 10.73 4.98
CA GLN A 18 -0.69 9.34 5.37
C GLN A 18 -1.54 9.30 6.64
N ARG A 19 -1.17 10.10 7.65
CA ARG A 19 -1.93 10.25 8.89
C ARG A 19 -3.37 10.71 8.61
N ASN A 20 -3.53 11.73 7.78
CA ASN A 20 -4.85 12.26 7.43
C ASN A 20 -5.69 11.22 6.69
N VAL A 21 -5.11 10.47 5.73
CA VAL A 21 -5.82 9.40 5.01
C VAL A 21 -6.35 8.33 5.96
N LEU A 22 -5.54 7.88 6.92
CA LEU A 22 -5.96 6.89 7.93
C LEU A 22 -7.06 7.45 8.84
N LYS A 23 -6.92 8.70 9.31
CA LYS A 23 -7.90 9.36 10.18
C LYS A 23 -9.24 9.62 9.51
N SER A 24 -9.24 9.93 8.22
CA SER A 24 -10.49 10.15 7.47
C SER A 24 -11.27 8.86 7.22
N ASN A 25 -10.61 7.69 7.28
CA ASN A 25 -11.22 6.40 6.94
C ASN A 25 -10.79 5.28 7.92
N PRO A 26 -10.99 5.45 9.23
CA PRO A 26 -10.41 4.55 10.24
C PRO A 26 -10.95 3.12 10.14
N ASP A 27 -12.23 2.97 9.80
CA ASP A 27 -12.90 1.66 9.71
C ASP A 27 -12.53 0.89 8.44
N ILE A 28 -11.96 1.58 7.45
CA ILE A 28 -11.58 0.97 6.17
C ILE A 28 -10.31 0.15 6.33
N TYR A 29 -9.38 0.54 7.22
CA TYR A 29 -8.04 -0.04 7.26
C TYR A 29 -7.83 -0.97 8.43
N ASN A 30 -7.09 -2.05 8.20
CA ASN A 30 -6.56 -2.88 9.26
C ASN A 30 -5.29 -2.22 9.82
N LEU A 31 -5.47 -1.36 10.82
CA LEU A 31 -4.39 -0.58 11.43
C LEU A 31 -3.29 -1.47 12.05
N SER A 32 -3.60 -2.70 12.47
CA SER A 32 -2.61 -3.64 13.02
C SER A 32 -1.66 -4.23 11.98
N ARG A 33 -1.98 -4.10 10.68
CA ARG A 33 -1.22 -4.69 9.57
C ARG A 33 -0.63 -3.65 8.63
N LEU A 34 -0.53 -2.40 9.07
CA LEU A 34 0.15 -1.35 8.31
C LEU A 34 1.64 -1.68 8.17
N ILE A 35 2.18 -1.50 6.97
CA ILE A 35 3.61 -1.68 6.71
C ILE A 35 4.11 -0.46 5.97
N LYS A 36 5.07 0.26 6.56
CA LYS A 36 5.76 1.34 5.86
C LYS A 36 7.06 0.83 5.25
N ARG A 37 7.29 1.13 3.98
CA ARG A 37 8.56 0.90 3.28
C ARG A 37 8.94 2.13 2.49
N GLY A 38 10.11 2.71 2.79
CA GLY A 38 10.53 3.97 2.19
C GLY A 38 9.50 5.07 2.46
N SER A 39 9.05 5.74 1.40
CA SER A 39 8.02 6.78 1.47
C SER A 39 6.58 6.23 1.42
N ALA A 40 6.40 4.96 1.08
CA ALA A 40 5.10 4.34 0.86
C ALA A 40 4.60 3.60 2.11
N LEU A 41 3.29 3.69 2.32
CA LEU A 41 2.56 2.98 3.36
C LEU A 41 1.61 1.98 2.70
N TYR A 42 1.86 0.69 2.94
CA TYR A 42 0.92 -0.38 2.67
C TYR A 42 -0.17 -0.37 3.74
N ALA A 43 -1.41 -0.11 3.34
CA ALA A 43 -2.57 -0.05 4.21
C ALA A 43 -3.60 -1.12 3.79
N PRO A 44 -3.58 -2.32 4.40
CA PRO A 44 -4.58 -3.34 4.13
C PRO A 44 -5.98 -2.84 4.50
N ARG A 45 -6.98 -3.15 3.68
CA ARG A 45 -8.36 -2.83 3.99
C ARG A 45 -8.98 -3.94 4.85
N ASN A 46 -9.87 -3.58 5.78
CA ASN A 46 -10.66 -4.51 6.58
C ASN A 46 -11.61 -5.30 5.66
N ILE A 47 -11.71 -6.61 5.88
CA ILE A 47 -12.53 -7.54 5.07
C ILE A 47 -14.00 -7.50 5.54
N SER A 48 -14.51 -6.36 5.98
CA SER A 48 -15.73 -6.34 6.82
C SER A 48 -17.05 -6.54 6.06
N SER A 49 -17.13 -6.50 4.72
CA SER A 49 -18.47 -6.29 4.10
C SER A 49 -18.79 -6.97 2.77
N TYR A 50 -17.99 -7.89 2.24
CA TYR A 50 -18.28 -8.41 0.88
C TYR A 50 -18.12 -9.91 0.74
N LYS A 51 -19.19 -10.65 1.08
CA LYS A 51 -19.57 -12.02 0.63
C LYS A 51 -18.49 -13.11 0.84
N PHE A 52 -18.90 -14.25 1.38
CA PHE A 52 -18.07 -15.46 1.57
C PHE A 52 -17.16 -15.83 0.37
N ILE A 53 -17.57 -15.49 -0.85
CA ILE A 53 -16.79 -15.70 -2.09
C ILE A 53 -15.44 -14.95 -2.07
N ASN A 54 -15.35 -13.72 -1.52
CA ASN A 54 -14.08 -12.98 -1.46
C ASN A 54 -13.14 -13.41 -0.34
N PHE A 55 -13.65 -14.15 0.67
CA PHE A 55 -12.83 -14.69 1.75
C PHE A 55 -11.85 -15.74 1.19
N LEU A 56 -12.33 -16.64 0.33
CA LEU A 56 -11.48 -17.62 -0.36
C LEU A 56 -10.46 -16.92 -1.28
N PHE A 57 -10.88 -15.92 -2.06
CA PHE A 57 -9.93 -15.15 -2.88
C PHE A 57 -8.89 -14.36 -2.06
N GLY A 58 -9.22 -13.91 -0.84
CA GLY A 58 -8.27 -13.26 0.07
C GLY A 58 -7.18 -14.20 0.58
N VAL A 59 -7.51 -15.48 0.74
CA VAL A 59 -6.54 -16.54 1.11
C VAL A 59 -5.61 -16.89 -0.05
N PHE A 60 -6.12 -16.93 -1.29
CA PHE A 60 -5.32 -17.30 -2.45
C PHE A 60 -4.56 -16.15 -3.14
N PHE A 61 -5.03 -14.89 -3.04
CA PHE A 61 -4.49 -13.76 -3.80
C PHE A 61 -4.15 -12.52 -2.95
N GLY A 62 -4.23 -12.65 -1.62
CA GLY A 62 -4.00 -11.55 -0.69
C GLY A 62 -5.19 -10.59 -0.55
N ASN A 63 -5.12 -9.76 0.49
CA ASN A 63 -6.15 -8.75 0.76
C ASN A 63 -5.96 -7.51 -0.14
N HIS A 64 -7.06 -6.84 -0.44
CA HIS A 64 -6.98 -5.51 -1.06
C HIS A 64 -6.33 -4.54 -0.08
N ALA A 65 -5.44 -3.72 -0.61
CA ALA A 65 -4.75 -2.69 0.16
C ALA A 65 -4.67 -1.41 -0.67
N ASP A 66 -4.49 -0.32 0.05
CA ASP A 66 -4.11 0.95 -0.52
C ASP A 66 -2.60 1.12 -0.34
N LEU A 67 -1.94 1.65 -1.37
CA LEU A 67 -0.55 2.08 -1.28
C LEU A 67 -0.54 3.60 -1.20
N ILE A 68 -0.27 4.12 -0.01
CA ILE A 68 -0.35 5.54 0.30
C ILE A 68 1.07 6.10 0.29
N GLY A 69 1.39 6.93 -0.69
CA GLY A 69 2.69 7.61 -0.77
C GLY A 69 2.81 8.73 0.26
N LYS A 70 3.97 9.39 0.26
CA LYS A 70 4.26 10.49 1.20
C LYS A 70 3.26 11.64 1.14
N ASN A 71 2.75 11.97 -0.04
CA ASN A 71 1.89 13.14 -0.27
C ASN A 71 0.73 12.88 -1.22
N LYS A 72 0.58 11.65 -1.72
CA LYS A 72 -0.46 11.26 -2.66
C LYS A 72 -0.78 9.78 -2.50
N MET A 73 -1.97 9.39 -2.93
CA MET A 73 -2.31 8.00 -3.08
C MET A 73 -1.61 7.43 -4.33
N LEU A 74 -0.99 6.26 -4.20
CA LEU A 74 -0.26 5.61 -5.30
C LEU A 74 -1.17 4.61 -6.02
N VAL A 75 -1.79 3.71 -5.26
CA VAL A 75 -2.86 2.82 -5.75
C VAL A 75 -3.90 2.60 -4.64
N GLN A 76 -5.16 2.40 -5.03
CA GLN A 76 -6.27 2.15 -4.10
C GLN A 76 -6.89 0.79 -4.36
N ASN A 77 -7.36 0.15 -3.29
CA ASN A 77 -8.15 -1.06 -3.34
C ASN A 77 -7.56 -2.09 -4.31
N THR A 78 -6.26 -2.36 -4.17
CA THR A 78 -5.48 -3.17 -5.11
C THR A 78 -4.94 -4.41 -4.41
N ARG A 79 -5.05 -5.57 -5.07
CA ARG A 79 -4.42 -6.84 -4.67
C ARG A 79 -3.08 -7.02 -5.38
N GLY A 80 -2.22 -7.90 -4.86
CA GLY A 80 -0.95 -8.23 -5.51
C GLY A 80 0.05 -7.08 -5.57
N ILE A 81 0.04 -6.21 -4.55
CA ILE A 81 1.06 -5.17 -4.39
C ILE A 81 2.36 -5.85 -3.97
N GLU A 82 3.41 -5.68 -4.75
CA GLU A 82 4.72 -6.26 -4.51
C GLU A 82 5.71 -5.18 -4.07
N PHE A 83 6.36 -5.42 -2.93
CA PHE A 83 7.51 -4.65 -2.48
C PHE A 83 8.78 -5.40 -2.87
N ARG A 84 9.69 -4.72 -3.57
CA ARG A 84 10.99 -5.25 -3.97
C ARG A 84 12.10 -4.63 -3.13
N ALA A 85 13.32 -5.15 -3.31
CA ALA A 85 14.51 -4.62 -2.65
C ALA A 85 14.65 -3.11 -2.94
N ARG A 86 15.31 -2.39 -2.03
CA ARG A 86 15.57 -0.95 -2.14
C ARG A 86 14.33 -0.05 -2.15
N GLY A 87 13.15 -0.58 -1.79
CA GLY A 87 11.93 0.20 -1.58
C GLY A 87 11.04 0.38 -2.81
N PHE A 88 11.45 -0.17 -3.97
CA PHE A 88 10.64 -0.16 -5.18
C PHE A 88 9.36 -0.97 -5.02
N TYR A 89 8.29 -0.53 -5.67
CA TYR A 89 7.00 -1.21 -5.61
C TYR A 89 6.34 -1.36 -6.97
N SER A 90 5.60 -2.45 -7.14
CA SER A 90 4.74 -2.66 -8.29
C SER A 90 3.34 -3.11 -7.87
N ALA A 91 2.34 -2.72 -8.64
CA ALA A 91 0.96 -3.08 -8.39
C ALA A 91 0.18 -3.22 -9.71
N PRO A 92 -0.75 -4.18 -9.83
CA PRO A 92 -1.61 -4.24 -11.00
C PRO A 92 -2.56 -3.04 -11.07
N VAL A 93 -2.75 -2.49 -12.27
CA VAL A 93 -3.71 -1.42 -12.55
C VAL A 93 -4.58 -1.86 -13.72
N GLY A 94 -5.85 -2.16 -13.45
CA GLY A 94 -6.73 -2.80 -14.43
C GLY A 94 -6.29 -4.24 -14.75
N ARG A 95 -6.70 -4.75 -15.92
CA ARG A 95 -6.43 -6.15 -16.31
C ARG A 95 -5.07 -6.38 -16.96
N GLN A 96 -4.51 -5.37 -17.62
CA GLN A 96 -3.33 -5.52 -18.49
C GLN A 96 -2.13 -4.69 -18.05
N TYR A 97 -2.33 -3.68 -17.22
CA TYR A 97 -1.28 -2.74 -16.87
C TYR A 97 -0.75 -3.02 -15.47
N ARG A 98 0.51 -2.66 -15.28
CA ARG A 98 1.18 -2.71 -13.99
C ARG A 98 1.81 -1.36 -13.75
N TYR A 99 1.54 -0.82 -12.57
CA TYR A 99 2.15 0.38 -12.05
C TYR A 99 3.48 0.01 -11.41
N TYR A 100 4.50 0.82 -11.67
CA TYR A 100 5.85 0.70 -11.12
C TYR A 100 6.27 2.03 -10.55
N ALA A 101 6.97 1.99 -9.43
CA ALA A 101 7.48 3.21 -8.84
C ALA A 101 8.67 2.96 -7.90
N ASP A 102 9.45 4.01 -7.73
CA ASP A 102 10.65 4.05 -6.90
C ASP A 102 10.31 4.06 -5.40
N ASP A 103 11.33 4.05 -4.53
CA ASP A 103 11.17 4.11 -3.08
C ASP A 103 10.53 5.42 -2.55
N CYS A 104 10.43 6.43 -3.40
CA CYS A 104 10.03 7.78 -3.07
C CYS A 104 8.57 8.10 -3.39
N GLY A 105 7.86 7.34 -4.21
CA GLY A 105 6.52 7.76 -4.65
C GLY A 105 6.36 7.93 -6.15
N ASN A 106 7.47 7.90 -6.90
CA ASN A 106 7.52 8.41 -8.26
C ASN A 106 7.31 7.28 -9.24
N ILE A 107 6.46 7.55 -10.23
CA ILE A 107 6.19 6.61 -11.31
C ILE A 107 7.46 6.45 -12.12
N ILE A 108 7.86 5.20 -12.35
CA ILE A 108 8.98 4.85 -13.22
C ILE A 108 8.53 3.88 -14.30
N THR A 109 9.36 3.72 -15.32
CA THR A 109 9.11 2.73 -16.37
C THR A 109 9.37 1.31 -15.85
N ARG A 110 8.82 0.31 -16.54
CA ARG A 110 9.10 -1.10 -16.25
C ARG A 110 10.59 -1.41 -16.38
N ASP A 111 11.26 -0.86 -17.39
CA ASP A 111 12.67 -1.15 -17.64
C ASP A 111 13.57 -0.56 -16.56
N ASP A 112 13.25 0.65 -16.08
CA ASP A 112 13.93 1.24 -14.92
C ASP A 112 13.72 0.39 -13.66
N PHE A 113 12.49 -0.06 -13.43
CA PHE A 113 12.16 -0.93 -12.30
C PHE A 113 12.95 -2.24 -12.35
N ILE A 114 12.95 -2.94 -13.48
CA ILE A 114 13.69 -4.20 -13.67
C ILE A 114 15.19 -3.98 -13.49
N ARG A 115 15.72 -2.91 -14.07
CA ARG A 115 17.14 -2.56 -13.95
C ARG A 115 17.54 -2.35 -12.49
N GLU A 116 16.74 -1.62 -11.71
CA GLU A 116 17.09 -1.31 -10.33
C GLU A 116 16.98 -2.50 -9.38
N ILE A 117 16.01 -3.39 -9.59
CA ILE A 117 15.85 -4.60 -8.77
C ILE A 117 16.86 -5.70 -9.15
N SER A 118 17.49 -5.62 -10.32
CA SER A 118 18.48 -6.62 -10.79
C SER A 118 19.93 -6.24 -10.47
N ARG A 119 20.19 -5.07 -9.86
CA ARG A 119 21.53 -4.59 -9.47
C ARG A 119 22.05 -5.26 -8.18
N GLU A 120 21.74 -6.55 -7.97
CA GLU A 120 22.24 -7.33 -6.82
C GLU A 120 23.76 -7.49 -6.86
#